data_AF-A0A933CDR7-F1
#
_entry.id   AF-A0A933CDR7-F1
#
_cell.length_a   1.000
_cell.length_b   1.000
_cell.length_c   1.000
_cell.angle_alpha   90.00
_cell.angle_beta   90.00
_cell.angle_gamma   90.00
#
_symmetry.space_group_name_H-M   'P 1'
#
loop_
_entity.id
_entity.type
_entity.pdbx_description
1 polymer ?
#
loop_
_entity_poly.entity_id
_entity_poly.type
_entity_poly.pdbx_seq_one_letter_code
_entity_poly.pdbx_strand_id
1 'polypeptide(L)'
;MARRNKELDRELDRVLEEARLKLTELRLEIPELEVVPPPDSPPARSPPAVKAEAPPRWRRADLLLGSLGLLLAAWVGLLWSGASGARPRRSFPLPMGAAIGPVVRDGTLLVLDPARQLLLTLGRQGQVQGVARFDGPAIAGLAATEDGFWSTASGGRIASHERGEGFPARKVYRNPHRTPRAVAWDGATLWVSDPVAQSVYQFAPKDSLLPLREVPLAGLKPAGLHRSEDLLWVLDGPTRTVYRYRVGPMPTLVDQLPLGAWLDPQARVSGMAVAGDALWLLTEPPVTLHRFDVKELRWTRLLGSDLL
;
A
#
# COMPACT_ATOMS: atom_id res chain seq x y z
N MET A 1 -13.25 2.14 -42.82
CA MET A 1 -12.43 1.65 -41.70
C MET A 1 -10.98 2.13 -41.80
N ALA A 2 -10.20 1.77 -42.83
CA ALA A 2 -8.78 2.17 -42.94
C ALA A 2 -8.51 3.69 -42.99
N ARG A 3 -9.38 4.49 -43.64
CA ARG A 3 -9.24 5.96 -43.67
C ARG A 3 -9.46 6.63 -42.30
N ARG A 4 -10.38 6.10 -41.49
CA ARG A 4 -10.72 6.64 -40.15
C ARG A 4 -9.58 6.43 -39.15
N ASN A 5 -8.91 5.27 -39.22
CA ASN A 5 -7.75 4.99 -38.37
C ASN A 5 -6.56 5.88 -38.72
N LYS A 6 -6.32 6.13 -40.02
CA LYS A 6 -5.25 7.01 -40.47
C LYS A 6 -5.46 8.47 -40.07
N GLU A 7 -6.70 8.87 -39.85
CA GLU A 7 -7.06 10.21 -39.39
C GLU A 7 -6.88 10.35 -37.87
N LEU A 8 -7.25 9.31 -37.11
CA LEU A 8 -6.99 9.24 -35.67
C LEU A 8 -5.48 9.25 -35.34
N ASP A 9 -4.67 8.53 -36.12
CA ASP A 9 -3.22 8.48 -35.89
C ASP A 9 -2.58 9.87 -36.11
N ARG A 10 -3.03 10.61 -37.13
CA ARG A 10 -2.57 11.97 -37.40
C ARG A 10 -2.97 12.96 -36.32
N GLU A 11 -4.17 12.79 -35.76
CA GLU A 11 -4.67 13.63 -34.68
C GLU A 11 -3.92 13.37 -33.37
N LEU A 12 -3.58 12.10 -33.10
CA LEU A 12 -2.74 11.70 -31.97
C LEU A 12 -1.32 12.27 -32.08
N ASP A 13 -0.69 12.17 -33.25
CA ASP A 13 0.65 12.73 -33.49
C ASP A 13 0.68 14.25 -33.29
N ARG A 14 -0.38 14.94 -33.73
CA ARG A 14 -0.52 16.39 -33.54
C ARG A 14 -0.62 16.77 -32.06
N VAL A 15 -1.43 16.05 -31.28
CA VAL A 15 -1.58 16.29 -29.84
C VAL A 15 -0.28 16.01 -29.08
N LEU A 16 0.48 14.97 -29.50
CA LEU A 16 1.77 14.65 -28.90
C LEU A 16 2.84 15.72 -29.18
N GLU A 17 2.87 16.29 -30.39
CA GLU A 17 3.79 17.39 -30.70
C GLU A 17 3.42 18.71 -30.00
N GLU A 18 2.13 19.06 -29.90
CA GLU A 18 1.70 20.20 -29.10
C GLU A 18 2.06 20.06 -27.61
N ALA A 19 1.94 18.84 -27.06
CA ALA A 19 2.35 18.55 -25.69
C ALA A 19 3.87 18.66 -25.51
N ARG A 20 4.67 18.20 -26.48
CA ARG A 20 6.15 18.33 -26.44
C ARG A 20 6.61 19.77 -26.52
N LEU A 21 5.99 20.59 -27.37
CA LEU A 21 6.30 22.01 -27.48
C LEU A 21 5.99 22.75 -26.17
N LYS A 22 4.81 22.51 -25.57
CA LYS A 22 4.45 23.07 -24.26
C LYS A 22 5.40 22.62 -23.15
N LEU A 23 5.85 21.37 -23.17
CA LEU A 23 6.82 20.86 -22.19
C LEU A 23 8.20 21.50 -22.35
N THR A 24 8.56 21.90 -23.57
CA THR A 24 9.84 22.57 -23.89
C THR A 24 9.79 24.04 -23.50
N GLU A 25 8.67 24.72 -23.72
CA GLU A 25 8.42 26.09 -23.22
C GLU A 25 8.45 26.15 -21.69
N LEU A 26 7.80 25.18 -21.01
CA LEU A 26 7.84 25.08 -19.54
C LEU A 26 9.24 24.78 -18.97
N ARG A 27 10.16 24.27 -19.79
CA ARG A 27 11.54 23.97 -19.38
C ARG A 27 12.47 25.19 -19.48
N LEU A 28 12.04 26.24 -20.19
CA LEU A 28 12.81 27.47 -20.37
C LEU A 28 12.54 28.53 -19.28
N GLU A 29 11.55 28.34 -18.41
CA GLU A 29 11.21 29.27 -17.34
C GLU A 29 11.79 28.93 -15.95
N ILE A 30 12.65 27.91 -15.84
CA ILE A 30 13.40 27.66 -14.59
C ILE A 30 14.70 28.45 -14.69
N PRO A 31 14.89 29.56 -13.94
CA PRO A 31 16.18 30.21 -13.87
C PRO A 31 17.19 29.20 -13.32
N GLU A 32 18.30 29.07 -14.04
CA GLU A 32 19.46 28.27 -13.65
C GLU A 32 19.86 28.69 -12.23
N LEU A 33 19.60 27.83 -11.25
CA LEU A 33 20.08 28.03 -9.88
C LEU A 33 21.60 27.99 -9.95
N GLU A 34 22.23 29.16 -9.90
CA GLU A 34 23.66 29.34 -9.80
C GLU A 34 24.15 28.54 -8.58
N VAL A 35 24.80 27.41 -8.86
CA VAL A 35 25.41 26.56 -7.83
C VAL A 35 26.60 27.33 -7.29
N VAL A 36 26.40 28.08 -6.22
CA VAL A 36 27.46 28.71 -5.44
C VAL A 36 28.38 27.58 -4.94
N PRO A 37 29.65 27.52 -5.38
CA PRO A 37 30.58 26.55 -4.84
C PRO A 37 30.81 26.88 -3.35
N PRO A 38 30.90 25.87 -2.47
CA PRO A 38 31.20 26.12 -1.07
C PRO A 38 32.56 26.85 -0.97
N PRO A 39 32.69 27.86 -0.09
CA PRO A 39 33.97 28.54 0.09
C PRO A 39 35.05 27.53 0.50
N ASP A 40 36.25 27.69 -0.07
CA ASP A 40 37.42 26.89 0.23
C ASP A 40 37.60 26.76 1.75
N SER A 41 37.53 25.53 2.23
CA SER A 41 37.75 25.23 3.64
C SER A 41 39.21 25.56 3.97
N PRO A 42 39.49 26.47 4.91
CA PRO A 42 40.87 26.74 5.31
C PRO A 42 41.49 25.48 5.93
N PRO A 43 42.80 25.24 5.75
CA PRO A 43 43.44 24.03 6.27
C PRO A 43 43.27 23.95 7.79
N ALA A 44 42.98 22.73 8.25
CA ALA A 44 42.77 22.42 9.66
C ALA A 44 43.97 22.90 10.50
N ARG A 45 43.72 23.89 11.37
CA ARG A 45 44.67 24.24 12.45
C ARG A 45 44.57 23.17 13.52
N SER A 46 45.69 22.55 13.84
CA SER A 46 45.84 21.70 15.03
C SER A 46 45.42 22.50 16.27
N PRO A 47 44.57 21.95 17.15
CA PRO A 47 44.21 22.63 18.39
C PRO A 47 45.46 22.77 19.30
N PRO A 48 45.61 23.88 20.03
CA PRO A 48 46.68 24.01 21.01
C PRO A 48 46.47 23.00 22.14
N ALA A 49 47.57 22.46 22.66
CA ALA A 49 47.57 21.55 23.79
C ALA A 49 46.90 22.23 25.01
N VAL A 50 45.73 21.73 25.39
CA VAL A 50 45.05 22.13 26.63
C VAL A 50 45.80 21.47 27.80
N LYS A 51 46.39 22.29 28.68
CA LYS A 51 46.86 21.81 29.99
C LYS A 51 45.66 21.32 30.79
N ALA A 52 45.72 20.08 31.26
CA ALA A 52 44.71 19.52 32.14
C ALA A 52 44.68 20.29 33.47
N GLU A 53 43.59 21.00 33.73
CA GLU A 53 43.27 21.49 35.07
C GLU A 53 42.64 20.37 35.90
N ALA A 54 43.00 20.32 37.19
CA ALA A 54 42.55 19.31 38.13
C ALA A 54 41.02 19.40 38.37
N PRO A 55 40.32 18.26 38.59
CA PRO A 55 38.87 18.27 38.73
C PRO A 55 38.43 18.96 40.03
N PRO A 56 37.27 19.66 40.03
CA PRO A 56 36.75 20.31 41.22
C PRO A 56 36.30 19.26 42.25
N ARG A 57 36.54 19.56 43.53
CA ARG A 57 36.14 18.72 44.67
C ARG A 57 34.66 18.92 44.98
N TRP A 58 33.82 17.93 44.65
CA TRP A 58 32.37 18.01 44.86
C TRP A 58 32.02 17.75 46.34
N ARG A 59 31.10 18.53 46.91
CA ARG A 59 30.61 18.34 48.29
C ARG A 59 29.50 17.27 48.30
N ARG A 60 29.46 16.46 49.37
CA ARG A 60 28.58 15.27 49.50
C ARG A 60 27.06 15.52 49.32
N ALA A 61 26.60 16.77 49.35
CA ALA A 61 25.19 17.12 49.15
C ALA A 61 24.75 17.06 47.66
N ASP A 62 25.66 17.33 46.72
CA ASP A 62 25.33 17.37 45.28
C ASP A 62 25.12 15.97 44.69
N LEU A 63 25.71 14.95 45.32
CA LEU A 63 25.57 13.54 44.95
C LEU A 63 24.18 12.96 45.32
N LEU A 64 23.50 13.53 46.33
CA LEU A 64 22.18 13.08 46.77
C LEU A 64 21.05 13.68 45.92
N LEU A 65 21.21 14.90 45.41
CA LEU A 65 20.25 15.52 44.48
C LEU A 65 20.33 14.93 43.07
N GLY A 66 21.53 14.60 42.58
CA GLY A 66 21.71 13.93 41.28
C GLY A 66 21.14 12.51 41.23
N SER A 67 21.22 11.76 42.34
CA SER A 67 20.68 10.40 42.42
C SER A 67 19.15 10.38 42.52
N LEU A 68 18.53 11.36 43.18
CA LEU A 68 17.06 11.50 43.22
C LEU A 68 16.49 11.90 41.84
N GLY A 69 17.18 12.77 41.10
CA GLY A 69 16.81 13.15 39.73
C GLY A 69 16.93 12.00 38.73
N LEU A 70 17.96 11.16 38.87
CA LEU A 70 18.13 9.94 38.06
C LEU A 70 17.08 8.88 38.39
N LEU A 71 16.70 8.73 39.66
CA LEU A 71 15.62 7.83 40.05
C LEU A 71 14.25 8.32 39.56
N LEU A 72 13.99 9.63 39.56
CA LEU A 72 12.76 10.21 39.02
C LEU A 72 12.70 10.07 37.48
N ALA A 73 13.83 10.29 36.78
CA ALA A 73 13.93 10.07 35.34
C ALA A 73 13.80 8.58 34.97
N ALA A 74 14.33 7.67 35.79
CA ALA A 74 14.13 6.23 35.63
C ALA A 74 12.68 5.83 35.92
N TRP A 75 12.00 6.48 36.87
CA TRP A 75 10.58 6.24 37.17
C TRP A 75 9.65 6.77 36.07
N VAL A 76 9.90 7.97 35.55
CA VAL A 76 9.19 8.52 34.37
C VAL A 76 9.49 7.68 33.13
N GLY A 77 10.73 7.23 32.96
CA GLY A 77 11.14 6.29 31.93
C GLY A 77 10.46 4.92 32.06
N LEU A 78 10.21 4.43 33.28
CA LEU A 78 9.44 3.21 33.55
C LEU A 78 7.93 3.39 33.35
N LEU A 79 7.38 4.57 33.60
CA LEU A 79 5.98 4.89 33.29
C LEU A 79 5.74 5.04 31.78
N TRP A 80 6.73 5.54 31.03
CA TRP A 80 6.69 5.57 29.57
C TRP A 80 7.03 4.22 28.93
N SER A 81 7.90 3.41 29.53
CA SER A 81 8.20 2.05 29.05
C SER A 81 7.15 1.03 29.48
N GLY A 82 6.40 1.29 30.55
CA GLY A 82 5.23 0.51 31.01
C GLY A 82 3.99 0.64 30.11
N ALA A 83 4.00 1.59 29.16
CA ALA A 83 3.05 1.66 28.05
C ALA A 83 3.53 0.92 26.79
N SER A 84 4.55 0.06 26.89
CA SER A 84 4.86 -0.93 25.85
C SER A 84 3.94 -2.15 25.94
N GLY A 85 2.62 -1.88 25.95
CA GLY A 85 1.68 -2.87 25.44
C GLY A 85 2.12 -3.21 24.02
N ALA A 86 2.24 -4.50 23.73
CA ALA A 86 2.69 -5.02 22.44
C ALA A 86 2.18 -4.14 21.31
N ARG A 87 3.08 -3.56 20.50
CA ARG A 87 2.66 -2.80 19.33
C ARG A 87 1.91 -3.81 18.45
N PRO A 88 0.59 -3.63 18.18
CA PRO A 88 -0.20 -4.62 17.44
C PRO A 88 0.26 -4.77 15.98
N ARG A 89 1.27 -3.98 15.59
CA ARG A 89 1.82 -3.84 14.26
C ARG A 89 3.30 -4.20 14.24
N ARG A 90 3.66 -5.15 13.39
CA ARG A 90 5.04 -5.36 12.94
C ARG A 90 5.18 -4.81 11.52
N SER A 91 6.33 -4.21 11.20
CA SER A 91 6.56 -3.57 9.90
C SER A 91 7.83 -4.10 9.25
N PHE A 92 7.77 -4.37 7.95
CA PHE A 92 8.82 -4.97 7.16
C PHE A 92 9.05 -4.12 5.91
N PRO A 93 10.12 -3.30 5.87
CA PRO A 93 10.49 -2.58 4.65
C PRO A 93 10.81 -3.56 3.53
N LEU A 94 10.33 -3.28 2.32
CA LEU A 94 10.58 -4.12 1.14
C LEU A 94 11.54 -3.42 0.17
N PRO A 95 12.44 -4.16 -0.50
CA PRO A 95 13.47 -3.59 -1.39
C PRO A 95 12.93 -3.26 -2.80
N MET A 96 11.82 -2.51 -2.86
CA MET A 96 11.11 -2.16 -4.10
C MET A 96 10.54 -0.74 -4.04
N GLY A 97 10.37 -0.12 -5.22
CA GLY A 97 9.84 1.24 -5.33
C GLY A 97 8.31 1.31 -5.35
N ALA A 98 7.64 0.21 -5.71
CA ALA A 98 6.19 0.07 -5.72
C ALA A 98 5.81 -1.39 -5.47
N ALA A 99 4.61 -1.64 -4.96
CA ALA A 99 4.12 -2.98 -4.66
C ALA A 99 2.63 -3.15 -4.97
N ILE A 100 2.26 -4.35 -5.39
CA ILE A 100 0.88 -4.79 -5.58
C ILE A 100 0.62 -6.03 -4.72
N GLY A 101 -0.55 -6.07 -4.11
CA GLY A 101 -0.93 -7.06 -3.09
C GLY A 101 -1.07 -6.38 -1.72
N PRO A 102 -0.69 -7.02 -0.60
CA PRO A 102 -0.23 -8.40 -0.52
C PRO A 102 -1.35 -9.38 -0.92
N VAL A 103 -0.98 -10.59 -1.28
CA VAL A 103 -1.91 -11.67 -1.62
C VAL A 103 -1.49 -12.93 -0.88
N VAL A 104 -2.44 -13.75 -0.47
CA VAL A 104 -2.16 -14.99 0.25
C VAL A 104 -2.58 -16.16 -0.62
N ARG A 105 -1.66 -17.10 -0.85
CA ARG A 105 -1.91 -18.37 -1.55
C ARG A 105 -1.29 -19.51 -0.75
N ASP A 106 -2.07 -20.52 -0.41
CA ASP A 106 -1.58 -21.71 0.32
C ASP A 106 -0.84 -21.34 1.63
N GLY A 107 -1.35 -20.35 2.36
CA GLY A 107 -0.72 -19.84 3.59
C GLY A 107 0.56 -19.03 3.38
N THR A 108 0.97 -18.84 2.12
CA THR A 108 2.16 -18.09 1.71
C THR A 108 1.79 -16.67 1.30
N LEU A 109 2.55 -15.70 1.80
CA LEU A 109 2.34 -14.29 1.47
C LEU A 109 3.12 -13.91 0.22
N LEU A 110 2.48 -13.22 -0.70
CA LEU A 110 3.02 -12.82 -1.99
C LEU A 110 2.86 -11.31 -2.19
N VAL A 111 3.89 -10.67 -2.76
CA VAL A 111 3.86 -9.26 -3.16
C VAL A 111 4.48 -9.15 -4.55
N LEU A 112 3.80 -8.43 -5.45
CA LEU A 112 4.28 -8.20 -6.80
C LEU A 112 5.01 -6.85 -6.88
N ASP A 113 6.24 -6.86 -7.37
CA ASP A 113 6.96 -5.67 -7.87
C ASP A 113 6.58 -5.48 -9.36
N PRO A 114 5.69 -4.52 -9.68
CA PRO A 114 5.19 -4.36 -11.04
C PRO A 114 6.24 -3.78 -11.99
N ALA A 115 7.25 -3.06 -11.48
CA ALA A 115 8.29 -2.46 -12.31
C ALA A 115 9.30 -3.52 -12.77
N ARG A 116 9.65 -4.45 -11.88
CA ARG A 116 10.56 -5.56 -12.19
C ARG A 116 9.86 -6.81 -12.67
N GLN A 117 8.52 -6.86 -12.61
CA GLN A 117 7.73 -8.04 -12.94
C GLN A 117 8.11 -9.26 -12.08
N LEU A 118 8.35 -9.02 -10.78
CA LEU A 118 8.77 -10.04 -9.83
C LEU A 118 7.69 -10.27 -8.77
N LEU A 119 7.26 -11.51 -8.64
CA LEU A 119 6.44 -11.97 -7.54
C LEU A 119 7.35 -12.46 -6.40
N LEU A 120 7.40 -11.69 -5.32
CA LEU A 120 8.15 -12.05 -4.12
C LEU A 120 7.30 -12.94 -3.22
N THR A 121 7.89 -14.04 -2.78
CA THR A 121 7.37 -14.86 -1.69
C THR A 121 7.95 -14.39 -0.38
N LEU A 122 7.08 -14.05 0.57
CA LEU A 122 7.45 -13.51 1.86
C LEU A 122 7.12 -14.49 2.99
N GLY A 123 8.04 -14.62 3.93
CA GLY A 123 7.79 -15.33 5.17
C GLY A 123 6.95 -14.51 6.15
N ARG A 124 6.55 -15.14 7.25
CA ARG A 124 5.75 -14.49 8.33
C ARG A 124 6.43 -13.30 9.00
N GLN A 125 7.73 -13.11 8.81
CA GLN A 125 8.49 -11.97 9.34
C GLN A 125 8.93 -11.02 8.21
N GLY A 126 8.23 -11.05 7.07
CA GLY A 126 8.46 -10.14 5.93
C GLY A 126 9.76 -10.39 5.15
N GLN A 127 10.54 -11.39 5.52
CA GLN A 127 11.75 -11.77 4.79
C GLN A 127 11.38 -12.40 3.44
N VAL A 128 12.12 -12.04 2.39
CA VAL A 128 11.96 -12.65 1.07
C VAL A 128 12.49 -14.09 1.11
N GLN A 129 11.63 -15.04 0.78
CA GLN A 129 11.93 -16.49 0.74
C GLN A 129 12.04 -17.03 -0.69
N GLY A 130 11.48 -16.32 -1.66
CA GLY A 130 11.50 -16.75 -3.06
C GLY A 130 11.15 -15.61 -3.99
N VAL A 131 11.55 -15.76 -5.25
CA VAL A 131 11.28 -14.80 -6.32
C VAL A 131 10.85 -15.60 -7.54
N ALA A 132 9.73 -15.22 -8.13
CA ALA A 132 9.27 -15.74 -9.41
C ALA A 132 9.00 -14.57 -10.37
N ARG A 133 9.06 -14.84 -11.67
CA ARG A 133 8.64 -13.88 -12.68
C ARG A 133 7.11 -13.84 -12.76
N PHE A 134 6.54 -12.66 -13.03
CA PHE A 134 5.12 -12.47 -13.29
C PHE A 134 4.91 -11.60 -14.52
N ASP A 135 4.38 -12.19 -15.59
CA ASP A 135 4.17 -11.56 -16.88
C ASP A 135 2.90 -10.71 -16.86
N GLY A 136 3.09 -9.39 -16.88
CA GLY A 136 1.98 -8.46 -16.97
C GLY A 136 2.42 -7.03 -16.72
N PRO A 137 2.67 -6.23 -17.77
CA PRO A 137 2.92 -4.81 -17.58
C PRO A 137 1.64 -4.11 -17.11
N ALA A 138 1.80 -3.14 -16.20
CA ALA A 138 0.73 -2.26 -15.71
C ALA A 138 -0.43 -2.94 -14.96
N ILE A 139 -0.10 -3.99 -14.19
CA ILE A 139 -1.02 -4.55 -13.19
C ILE A 139 -1.36 -3.46 -12.16
N ALA A 140 -2.61 -3.45 -11.69
CA ALA A 140 -3.12 -2.55 -10.66
C ALA A 140 -3.57 -3.29 -9.39
N GLY A 141 -3.87 -4.59 -9.52
CA GLY A 141 -4.35 -5.45 -8.46
C GLY A 141 -4.12 -6.91 -8.80
N LEU A 142 -3.98 -7.73 -7.76
CA LEU A 142 -3.69 -9.15 -7.87
C LEU A 142 -4.51 -9.92 -6.83
N ALA A 143 -5.09 -11.04 -7.23
CA ALA A 143 -5.77 -11.99 -6.34
C ALA A 143 -5.30 -13.40 -6.66
N ALA A 144 -5.03 -14.20 -5.64
CA ALA A 144 -4.62 -15.60 -5.83
C ALA A 144 -5.84 -16.48 -6.04
N THR A 145 -5.66 -17.50 -6.87
CA THR A 145 -6.59 -18.63 -7.00
C THR A 145 -5.83 -19.92 -6.66
N GLU A 146 -6.54 -21.04 -6.66
CA GLU A 146 -5.94 -22.37 -6.48
C GLU A 146 -4.92 -22.67 -7.60
N ASP A 147 -5.23 -22.28 -8.84
CA ASP A 147 -4.44 -22.64 -10.03
C ASP A 147 -3.58 -21.49 -10.61
N GLY A 148 -3.55 -20.33 -9.97
CA GLY A 148 -2.83 -19.16 -10.48
C GLY A 148 -3.26 -17.85 -9.85
N PHE A 149 -3.59 -16.87 -10.69
CA PHE A 149 -3.95 -15.52 -10.25
C PHE A 149 -5.01 -14.87 -11.12
N TRP A 150 -5.75 -13.95 -10.54
CA TRP A 150 -6.42 -12.89 -11.27
C TRP A 150 -5.62 -11.60 -11.15
N SER A 151 -5.53 -10.85 -12.23
CA SER A 151 -4.98 -9.50 -12.22
C SER A 151 -5.97 -8.50 -12.81
N THR A 152 -5.90 -7.28 -12.30
CA THR A 152 -6.47 -6.10 -12.96
C THR A 152 -5.32 -5.31 -13.57
N ALA A 153 -5.56 -4.63 -14.68
CA ALA A 153 -4.57 -3.79 -15.32
C ALA A 153 -5.17 -2.48 -15.79
N SER A 154 -4.31 -1.49 -15.98
CA SER A 154 -4.70 -0.21 -16.59
C SER A 154 -5.37 -0.43 -17.95
N GLY A 155 -6.30 0.46 -18.29
CA GLY A 155 -7.09 0.37 -19.52
C GLY A 155 -8.27 -0.61 -19.46
N GLY A 156 -8.75 -0.94 -18.25
CA GLY A 156 -9.98 -1.74 -18.11
C GLY A 156 -9.78 -3.22 -18.38
N ARG A 157 -8.58 -3.77 -18.19
CA ARG A 157 -8.32 -5.20 -18.44
C ARG A 157 -8.34 -5.98 -17.14
N ILE A 158 -8.93 -7.17 -17.20
CA ILE A 158 -8.89 -8.18 -16.14
C ILE A 158 -8.36 -9.46 -16.77
N ALA A 159 -7.38 -10.11 -16.18
CA ALA A 159 -6.80 -11.32 -16.74
C ALA A 159 -6.78 -12.46 -15.72
N SER A 160 -7.11 -13.67 -16.17
CA SER A 160 -6.82 -14.90 -15.42
C SER A 160 -5.46 -15.42 -15.87
N HIS A 161 -4.62 -15.79 -14.93
CA HIS A 161 -3.30 -16.34 -15.12
C HIS A 161 -3.28 -17.78 -14.64
N GLU A 162 -2.66 -18.65 -15.41
CA GLU A 162 -2.46 -20.05 -15.04
C GLU A 162 -1.05 -20.27 -14.49
N ARG A 163 -0.88 -21.37 -13.77
CA ARG A 163 0.43 -21.78 -13.27
C ARG A 163 1.36 -22.11 -14.42
N GLY A 164 2.52 -21.46 -14.46
CA GLY A 164 3.57 -21.66 -15.45
C GLY A 164 4.72 -20.70 -15.18
N GLU A 165 5.81 -20.83 -15.94
CA GLU A 165 6.87 -19.82 -15.93
C GLU A 165 6.26 -18.45 -16.29
N GLY A 166 6.46 -17.46 -15.43
CA GLY A 166 5.90 -16.12 -15.65
C GLY A 166 4.40 -15.98 -15.36
N PHE A 167 3.67 -17.02 -14.96
CA PHE A 167 2.20 -16.96 -14.80
C PHE A 167 1.49 -16.37 -16.03
N PRO A 168 1.56 -17.04 -17.19
CA PRO A 168 1.03 -16.50 -18.43
C PRO A 168 -0.49 -16.25 -18.33
N ALA A 169 -0.95 -15.20 -19.02
CA ALA A 169 -2.36 -14.89 -19.08
C ALA A 169 -3.10 -15.95 -19.93
N ARG A 170 -4.04 -16.66 -19.31
CA ARG A 170 -4.89 -17.66 -19.94
C ARG A 170 -6.07 -17.03 -20.68
N LYS A 171 -6.74 -16.05 -20.05
CA LYS A 171 -7.86 -15.29 -20.62
C LYS A 171 -7.73 -13.84 -20.21
N VAL A 172 -8.06 -12.93 -21.13
CA VAL A 172 -8.09 -11.49 -20.88
C VAL A 172 -9.47 -10.96 -21.22
N TYR A 173 -10.08 -10.30 -20.25
CA TYR A 173 -11.40 -9.73 -20.32
C TYR A 173 -11.30 -8.21 -20.37
N ARG A 174 -12.23 -7.59 -21.08
CA ARG A 174 -12.50 -6.16 -20.90
C ARG A 174 -13.47 -6.03 -19.74
N ASN A 175 -13.07 -5.30 -18.72
CA ASN A 175 -13.98 -4.82 -17.71
C ASN A 175 -14.99 -3.89 -18.40
N PRO A 176 -16.31 -4.14 -18.28
CA PRO A 176 -17.31 -3.18 -18.74
C PRO A 176 -17.13 -1.81 -18.07
N HIS A 177 -16.56 -1.77 -16.87
CA HIS A 177 -16.18 -0.56 -16.15
C HIS A 177 -14.71 -0.20 -16.44
N ARG A 178 -14.41 1.10 -16.56
CA ARG A 178 -13.15 1.56 -17.20
C ARG A 178 -11.93 1.46 -16.29
N THR A 179 -12.11 1.36 -14.97
CA THR A 179 -11.03 1.56 -14.00
C THR A 179 -10.96 0.48 -12.93
N PRO A 180 -10.73 -0.80 -13.30
CA PRO A 180 -10.48 -1.85 -12.32
C PRO A 180 -9.21 -1.53 -11.52
N ARG A 181 -9.28 -1.58 -10.19
CA ARG A 181 -8.12 -1.32 -9.33
C ARG A 181 -7.80 -2.51 -8.44
N ALA A 182 -8.53 -2.69 -7.36
CA ALA A 182 -8.32 -3.81 -6.45
C ALA A 182 -9.16 -5.02 -6.87
N VAL A 183 -8.67 -6.22 -6.57
CA VAL A 183 -9.33 -7.47 -6.92
C VAL A 183 -9.22 -8.47 -5.77
N ALA A 184 -10.27 -9.25 -5.57
CA ALA A 184 -10.30 -10.38 -4.64
C ALA A 184 -10.99 -11.59 -5.28
N TRP A 185 -10.61 -12.78 -4.84
CA TRP A 185 -11.18 -14.06 -5.26
C TRP A 185 -11.76 -14.76 -4.04
N ASP A 186 -12.97 -15.29 -4.16
CA ASP A 186 -13.66 -15.96 -3.05
C ASP A 186 -13.78 -17.48 -3.22
N GLY A 187 -13.06 -18.05 -4.18
CA GLY A 187 -13.15 -19.46 -4.53
C GLY A 187 -14.06 -19.74 -5.73
N ALA A 188 -15.00 -18.85 -6.05
CA ALA A 188 -15.96 -19.07 -7.13
C ALA A 188 -16.19 -17.85 -8.04
N THR A 189 -16.12 -16.65 -7.48
CA THR A 189 -16.42 -15.39 -8.15
C THR A 189 -15.33 -14.35 -7.92
N LEU A 190 -15.22 -13.45 -8.89
CA LEU A 190 -14.23 -12.38 -8.88
C LEU A 190 -14.86 -11.09 -8.36
N TRP A 191 -14.20 -10.44 -7.41
CA TRP A 191 -14.61 -9.14 -6.87
C TRP A 191 -13.64 -8.08 -7.34
N VAL A 192 -14.11 -7.04 -8.03
CA VAL A 192 -13.25 -5.99 -8.59
C VAL A 192 -13.78 -4.63 -8.20
N SER A 193 -12.93 -3.78 -7.64
CA SER A 193 -13.29 -2.38 -7.39
C SER A 193 -13.14 -1.54 -8.65
N ASP A 194 -14.06 -0.60 -8.81
CA ASP A 194 -13.92 0.53 -9.71
C ASP A 194 -13.98 1.83 -8.88
N PRO A 195 -12.83 2.49 -8.62
CA PRO A 195 -12.79 3.72 -7.83
C PRO A 195 -13.47 4.93 -8.49
N VAL A 196 -13.69 4.91 -9.81
CA VAL A 196 -14.41 5.99 -10.51
C VAL A 196 -15.91 5.80 -10.36
N ALA A 197 -16.39 4.56 -10.50
CA ALA A 197 -17.78 4.22 -10.24
C ALA A 197 -18.12 4.19 -8.74
N GLN A 198 -17.10 4.19 -7.87
CA GLN A 198 -17.24 4.08 -6.41
C GLN A 198 -18.00 2.82 -6.00
N SER A 199 -17.67 1.70 -6.65
CA SER A 199 -18.37 0.43 -6.47
C SER A 199 -17.40 -0.76 -6.47
N VAL A 200 -17.82 -1.87 -5.87
CA VAL A 200 -17.22 -3.19 -6.08
C VAL A 200 -18.21 -4.06 -6.85
N TYR A 201 -17.74 -4.67 -7.93
CA TYR A 201 -18.54 -5.56 -8.76
C TYR A 201 -18.11 -7.01 -8.53
N GLN A 202 -19.11 -7.89 -8.38
CA GLN A 202 -18.92 -9.34 -8.38
C GLN A 202 -19.14 -9.88 -9.79
N PHE A 203 -18.24 -10.71 -10.30
CA PHE A 203 -18.32 -11.31 -11.62
C PHE A 203 -18.25 -12.83 -11.54
N ALA A 204 -19.05 -13.51 -12.38
CA ALA A 204 -18.86 -14.93 -12.66
C ALA A 204 -17.79 -15.07 -13.76
N PRO A 205 -16.67 -15.77 -13.52
CA PRO A 205 -15.63 -15.95 -14.53
C PRO A 205 -16.01 -17.07 -15.51
N LYS A 206 -16.88 -16.76 -16.47
CA LYS A 206 -17.23 -17.65 -17.59
C LYS A 206 -16.50 -17.19 -18.86
N ASP A 207 -17.18 -17.19 -20.00
CA ASP A 207 -16.63 -16.67 -21.26
C ASP A 207 -16.58 -15.13 -21.30
N SER A 208 -17.40 -14.47 -20.49
CA SER A 208 -17.35 -13.03 -20.23
C SER A 208 -17.50 -12.74 -18.74
N LEU A 209 -17.01 -11.57 -18.31
CA LEU A 209 -17.20 -11.06 -16.96
C LEU A 209 -18.52 -10.30 -16.87
N LEU A 210 -19.61 -11.05 -16.71
CA LEU A 210 -20.93 -10.47 -16.45
C LEU A 210 -21.06 -10.11 -14.97
N PRO A 211 -21.45 -8.87 -14.63
CA PRO A 211 -21.64 -8.47 -13.24
C PRO A 211 -22.85 -9.22 -12.67
N LEU A 212 -22.63 -9.91 -11.56
CA LEU A 212 -23.65 -10.59 -10.77
C LEU A 212 -24.22 -9.66 -9.69
N ARG A 213 -23.39 -8.76 -9.18
CA ARG A 213 -23.71 -7.88 -8.06
C ARG A 213 -22.86 -6.62 -8.11
N GLU A 214 -23.43 -5.55 -7.57
CA GLU A 214 -22.74 -4.30 -7.26
C GLU A 214 -22.85 -4.01 -5.75
N VAL A 215 -21.74 -3.59 -5.15
CA VAL A 215 -21.67 -3.04 -3.79
C VAL A 215 -21.28 -1.57 -3.92
N PRO A 216 -22.22 -0.62 -3.75
CA PRO A 216 -21.91 0.79 -3.79
C PRO A 216 -21.08 1.17 -2.56
N LEU A 217 -20.06 2.00 -2.76
CA LEU A 217 -19.10 2.36 -1.72
C LEU A 217 -19.20 3.82 -1.27
N ALA A 218 -20.31 4.51 -1.49
CA ALA A 218 -20.60 5.84 -0.90
C ALA A 218 -19.39 6.79 -0.79
N GLY A 219 -18.64 7.00 -1.88
CA GLY A 219 -17.50 7.92 -1.91
C GLY A 219 -16.10 7.30 -1.79
N LEU A 220 -15.99 6.02 -1.44
CA LEU A 220 -14.68 5.37 -1.24
C LEU A 220 -13.94 5.12 -2.57
N LYS A 221 -12.60 5.10 -2.49
CA LYS A 221 -11.65 4.78 -3.55
C LYS A 221 -10.77 3.60 -3.12
N PRO A 222 -11.19 2.36 -3.41
CA PRO A 222 -10.51 1.17 -2.88
C PRO A 222 -9.08 1.03 -3.39
N ALA A 223 -8.15 0.83 -2.46
CA ALA A 223 -6.77 0.44 -2.71
C ALA A 223 -6.56 -1.08 -2.56
N GLY A 224 -7.36 -1.75 -1.73
CA GLY A 224 -7.28 -3.20 -1.51
C GLY A 224 -8.64 -3.81 -1.23
N LEU A 225 -8.80 -5.08 -1.59
CA LEU A 225 -9.99 -5.88 -1.30
C LEU A 225 -9.59 -7.20 -0.66
N HIS A 226 -10.41 -7.67 0.27
CA HIS A 226 -10.35 -9.04 0.75
C HIS A 226 -11.77 -9.57 0.93
N ARG A 227 -12.02 -10.80 0.48
CA ARG A 227 -13.32 -11.46 0.58
C ARG A 227 -13.20 -12.67 1.50
N SER A 228 -13.95 -12.62 2.59
CA SER A 228 -14.17 -13.75 3.51
C SER A 228 -15.50 -14.44 3.18
N GLU A 229 -15.98 -15.39 3.97
CA GLU A 229 -17.29 -16.03 3.74
C GLU A 229 -18.45 -15.02 3.84
N ASP A 230 -18.48 -14.19 4.89
CA ASP A 230 -19.61 -13.29 5.17
C ASP A 230 -19.37 -11.82 4.84
N LEU A 231 -18.10 -11.41 4.81
CA LEU A 231 -17.72 -10.00 4.69
C LEU A 231 -16.87 -9.73 3.46
N LEU A 232 -17.13 -8.58 2.84
CA LEU A 232 -16.24 -7.91 1.92
C LEU A 232 -15.49 -6.80 2.67
N TRP A 233 -14.17 -6.90 2.69
CA TRP A 233 -13.30 -5.92 3.32
C TRP A 233 -12.75 -4.99 2.24
N VAL A 234 -12.90 -3.69 2.45
CA VAL A 234 -12.53 -2.65 1.51
C VAL A 234 -11.54 -1.72 2.20
N LEU A 235 -10.29 -1.71 1.73
CA LEU A 235 -9.30 -0.72 2.16
C LEU A 235 -9.49 0.53 1.31
N ASP A 236 -9.92 1.62 1.92
CA ASP A 236 -10.01 2.92 1.26
C ASP A 236 -8.66 3.64 1.27
N GLY A 237 -8.22 4.08 0.08
CA GLY A 237 -6.92 4.75 -0.09
C GLY A 237 -6.86 6.11 0.61
N PRO A 238 -7.76 7.06 0.27
CA PRO A 238 -7.75 8.41 0.84
C PRO A 238 -7.91 8.47 2.37
N THR A 239 -8.87 7.74 2.93
CA THR A 239 -9.14 7.77 4.38
C THR A 239 -8.24 6.83 5.17
N ARG A 240 -7.50 5.94 4.51
CA ARG A 240 -6.66 4.89 5.14
C ARG A 240 -7.45 4.07 6.15
N THR A 241 -8.66 3.69 5.78
CA THR A 241 -9.61 2.99 6.64
C THR A 241 -10.02 1.69 5.97
N VAL A 242 -10.13 0.63 6.78
CA VAL A 242 -10.72 -0.64 6.32
C VAL A 242 -12.20 -0.64 6.70
N TYR A 243 -13.07 -0.79 5.70
CA TYR A 243 -14.51 -0.92 5.86
C TYR A 243 -14.92 -2.37 5.63
N ARG A 244 -15.82 -2.91 6.45
CA ARG A 244 -16.38 -4.25 6.23
C ARG A 244 -17.84 -4.17 5.90
N TYR A 245 -18.20 -4.72 4.75
CA TYR A 245 -19.56 -4.83 4.28
C TYR A 245 -20.04 -6.26 4.40
N ARG A 246 -21.24 -6.45 4.94
CA ARG A 246 -21.97 -7.71 4.77
C ARG A 246 -22.57 -7.73 3.38
N VAL A 247 -22.28 -8.80 2.65
CA VAL A 247 -22.77 -8.98 1.28
C VAL A 247 -24.14 -9.67 1.34
N GLY A 248 -25.19 -8.91 1.02
CA GLY A 248 -26.57 -9.39 0.93
C GLY A 248 -27.29 -8.74 -0.26
N PRO A 249 -28.58 -9.04 -0.50
CA PRO A 249 -29.37 -8.36 -1.53
C PRO A 249 -29.24 -6.83 -1.45
N MET A 250 -29.18 -6.32 -0.22
CA MET A 250 -28.75 -4.97 0.09
C MET A 250 -27.42 -5.06 0.88
N PRO A 251 -26.29 -4.62 0.32
CA PRO A 251 -25.04 -4.55 1.05
C PRO A 251 -25.13 -3.58 2.23
N THR A 252 -24.62 -3.98 3.39
CA THR A 252 -24.65 -3.14 4.60
C THR A 252 -23.25 -2.97 5.15
N LEU A 253 -22.86 -1.72 5.41
CA LEU A 253 -21.63 -1.44 6.17
C LEU A 253 -21.81 -1.91 7.61
N VAL A 254 -20.86 -2.70 8.11
CA VAL A 254 -20.92 -3.33 9.44
C VAL A 254 -20.08 -2.54 10.45
N ASP A 255 -18.85 -2.26 10.07
CA ASP A 255 -17.89 -1.54 10.90
C ASP A 255 -16.73 -1.01 10.07
N GLN A 256 -15.88 -0.22 10.73
CA GLN A 256 -14.69 0.38 10.15
C GLN A 256 -13.50 0.30 11.10
N LEU A 257 -12.31 0.33 10.53
CA LEU A 257 -11.03 0.37 11.23
C LEU A 257 -10.16 1.47 10.63
N PRO A 258 -10.14 2.67 11.23
CA PRO A 258 -9.27 3.76 10.81
C PRO A 258 -7.82 3.42 11.15
N LEU A 259 -6.93 3.31 10.15
CA LEU A 259 -5.55 2.87 10.38
C LEU A 259 -4.59 3.99 10.75
N GLY A 260 -5.04 5.25 10.69
CA GLY A 260 -4.17 6.43 10.82
C GLY A 260 -3.34 6.48 12.10
N ALA A 261 -3.87 6.01 13.23
CA ALA A 261 -3.14 5.98 14.50
C ALA A 261 -1.94 5.02 14.50
N TRP A 262 -1.93 4.04 13.59
CA TRP A 262 -0.87 3.04 13.49
C TRP A 262 -0.03 3.19 12.24
N LEU A 263 -0.20 4.22 11.42
CA LEU A 263 0.58 4.42 10.19
C LEU A 263 1.33 5.74 10.24
N ASP A 264 2.36 5.86 9.41
CA ASP A 264 2.98 7.16 9.18
C ASP A 264 1.91 8.12 8.61
N PRO A 265 1.78 9.36 9.11
CA PRO A 265 0.83 10.33 8.59
C PRO A 265 0.95 10.57 7.07
N GLN A 266 2.14 10.41 6.49
CA GLN A 266 2.39 10.58 5.05
C GLN A 266 2.31 9.27 4.25
N ALA A 267 2.26 8.12 4.91
CA ALA A 267 2.13 6.84 4.23
C ALA A 267 0.78 6.71 3.53
N ARG A 268 0.81 6.33 2.26
CA ARG A 268 -0.37 5.93 1.49
C ARG A 268 -0.55 4.43 1.61
N VAL A 269 -1.77 3.97 1.74
CA VAL A 269 -2.09 2.53 1.71
C VAL A 269 -2.29 2.09 0.26
N SER A 270 -1.70 0.96 -0.14
CA SER A 270 -1.73 0.49 -1.54
C SER A 270 -2.34 -0.90 -1.73
N GLY A 271 -2.50 -1.67 -0.66
CA GLY A 271 -3.30 -2.89 -0.70
C GLY A 271 -3.27 -3.69 0.60
N MET A 272 -4.06 -4.78 0.62
CA MET A 272 -4.39 -5.51 1.82
C MET A 272 -4.66 -6.99 1.54
N ALA A 273 -4.32 -7.86 2.49
CA ALA A 273 -4.82 -9.23 2.56
C ALA A 273 -5.08 -9.64 4.01
N VAL A 274 -6.01 -10.56 4.22
CA VAL A 274 -6.24 -11.20 5.52
C VAL A 274 -5.88 -12.68 5.40
N ALA A 275 -5.12 -13.18 6.37
CA ALA A 275 -4.75 -14.59 6.46
C ALA A 275 -4.76 -15.04 7.92
N GLY A 276 -5.71 -15.91 8.27
CA GLY A 276 -5.89 -16.39 9.63
C GLY A 276 -6.15 -15.22 10.59
N ASP A 277 -5.25 -15.02 11.56
CA ASP A 277 -5.33 -13.95 12.55
C ASP A 277 -4.65 -12.64 12.11
N ALA A 278 -4.10 -12.59 10.90
CA ALA A 278 -3.27 -11.48 10.46
C ALA A 278 -3.96 -10.65 9.37
N LEU A 279 -3.99 -9.34 9.59
CA LEU A 279 -4.22 -8.35 8.57
C LEU A 279 -2.86 -7.87 8.05
N TRP A 280 -2.60 -8.12 6.77
CA TRP A 280 -1.43 -7.64 6.05
C TRP A 280 -1.78 -6.41 5.24
N LEU A 281 -0.99 -5.35 5.37
CA LEU A 281 -1.23 -4.06 4.74
C LEU A 281 0.05 -3.54 4.09
N LEU A 282 -0.02 -3.08 2.85
CA LEU A 282 1.07 -2.37 2.20
C LEU A 282 0.88 -0.85 2.32
N THR A 283 1.98 -0.17 2.63
CA THR A 283 2.08 1.29 2.52
C THR A 283 3.25 1.75 1.65
N GLU A 284 3.18 2.98 1.15
CA GLU A 284 4.21 3.63 0.33
C GLU A 284 4.10 5.17 0.35
N PRO A 285 5.20 5.93 0.19
CA PRO A 285 6.62 5.52 0.24
C PRO A 285 7.23 5.64 1.66
N PRO A 286 8.25 4.82 2.03
CA PRO A 286 8.79 3.68 1.29
C PRO A 286 7.83 2.48 1.33
N VAL A 287 8.01 1.53 0.42
CA VAL A 287 7.20 0.30 0.42
C VAL A 287 7.43 -0.48 1.71
N THR A 288 6.39 -0.56 2.53
CA THR A 288 6.43 -1.23 3.83
C THR A 288 5.24 -2.17 3.97
N LEU A 289 5.53 -3.42 4.29
CA LEU A 289 4.52 -4.41 4.64
C LEU A 289 4.29 -4.38 6.15
N HIS A 290 3.06 -4.15 6.57
CA HIS A 290 2.64 -4.20 7.96
C HIS A 290 1.84 -5.47 8.23
N ARG A 291 2.09 -6.10 9.37
CA ARG A 291 1.26 -7.16 9.94
C ARG A 291 0.57 -6.63 11.18
N PHE A 292 -0.75 -6.72 11.20
CA PHE A 292 -1.59 -6.47 12.36
C PHE A 292 -2.22 -7.77 12.86
N ASP A 293 -2.30 -7.97 14.17
CA ASP A 293 -3.13 -9.04 14.74
C ASP A 293 -4.60 -8.57 14.76
N VAL A 294 -5.47 -9.28 14.03
CA VAL A 294 -6.88 -8.91 13.87
C VAL A 294 -7.61 -8.87 15.22
N LYS A 295 -7.19 -9.66 16.21
CA LYS A 295 -7.81 -9.69 17.54
C LYS A 295 -7.46 -8.47 18.38
N GLU A 296 -6.35 -7.82 18.08
CA GLU A 296 -5.88 -6.61 18.77
C GLU A 296 -6.44 -5.32 18.13
N LEU A 297 -7.08 -5.44 16.95
CA LEU A 297 -7.66 -4.31 16.24
C LEU A 297 -9.00 -3.88 16.86
N ARG A 298 -9.15 -2.56 17.04
CA ARG A 298 -10.36 -1.95 17.58
C ARG A 298 -11.26 -1.49 16.44
N TRP A 299 -12.33 -2.23 16.22
CA TRP A 299 -13.35 -1.92 15.21
C TRP A 299 -14.40 -0.97 15.77
N THR A 300 -14.75 0.05 15.01
CA THR A 300 -15.90 0.92 15.30
C THR A 300 -17.11 0.36 14.57
N ARG A 301 -18.05 -0.23 15.31
CA ARG A 301 -19.35 -0.62 14.75
C ARG A 301 -20.14 0.62 14.38
N LEU A 302 -20.68 0.62 13.18
CA LEU A 302 -21.57 1.68 12.73
C LEU A 302 -23.01 1.18 12.92
N LEU A 303 -23.75 1.83 13.80
CA LEU A 303 -25.17 1.57 13.96
C LEU A 303 -25.91 2.29 12.84
N GLY A 304 -27.03 1.73 12.37
CA GLY A 304 -27.74 2.22 11.17
C GLY A 304 -28.22 3.68 11.20
N SER A 305 -28.06 4.40 12.32
CA SER A 305 -28.34 5.83 12.46
C SER A 305 -27.21 6.75 11.98
N ASP A 306 -25.99 6.26 11.80
CA ASP A 306 -24.81 7.07 11.45
C ASP A 306 -24.61 7.23 9.93
N LEU A 307 -25.59 6.80 9.14
CA LEU A 307 -25.58 6.80 7.67
C LEU A 307 -26.61 7.75 7.04
N LEU A 308 -27.11 8.74 7.81
CA LEU A 308 -28.05 9.77 7.34
C LEU A 308 -27.37 11.14 7.26
#